data_AF-A0AB40B723-F1
#
_entry.id   AF-A0AB40B723-F1
#
_cell.length_a   1.000
_cell.length_b   1.000
_cell.length_c   1.000
_cell.angle_alpha   90.00
_cell.angle_beta   90.00
_cell.angle_gamma   90.00
#
_symmetry.space_group_name_H-M   'P 1'
#
loop_
_entity.id
_entity.type
_entity.pdbx_description
1 polymer ?
#
loop_
_entity_poly.entity_id
_entity_poly.type
_entity_poly.pdbx_seq_one_letter_code
_entity_poly.pdbx_strand_id
1 'polypeptide(L)'
;MASNVGALLLLLLLAVWIGSPKVESLALQVEDDAIFRSSDGFSCPSPDPLLYYRPVIGILTHPGDGVNGRLSNATNASNIPASCVRFVESGGARVIPIIYNEPEDLIIQKLNLVNGVLLTGGWAKTGLYYDVAKKIFEIVLAKNDAGDHFPLLAVCLGFELLSMFISQNNDICERFYGEIRASTLQFSISETNGTLFERFPPDLLTKMSKECLAMQNHLFGISPKRLQENSALSSFFKILTTTADTNNEDYISTAQAYNYPVIAFQWHPEKNAFDWGSNEIPHSEDAVRVTQNTANYFISEARKSSSRPDDPVMLLSHLIYNHKPAYAGEGYDEVYIFT
;
A
#
# COMPACT_ATOMS: atom_id res chain seq x y z
N MET A 1 -81.89 -40.45 21.88
CA MET A 1 -80.72 -41.18 22.38
C MET A 1 -79.58 -40.18 22.41
N ALA A 2 -79.40 -39.47 23.54
CA ALA A 2 -78.52 -39.84 24.66
C ALA A 2 -77.03 -39.77 24.25
N SER A 3 -76.07 -39.19 24.97
CA SER A 3 -75.97 -38.45 26.25
C SER A 3 -74.45 -38.24 26.44
N ASN A 4 -73.94 -37.05 26.79
CA ASN A 4 -73.29 -36.73 28.08
C ASN A 4 -72.64 -35.35 27.86
N VAL A 5 -72.94 -34.24 28.55
CA VAL A 5 -72.91 -33.90 29.99
C VAL A 5 -71.52 -34.10 30.63
N GLY A 6 -70.89 -32.99 30.97
CA GLY A 6 -69.71 -32.90 31.83
C GLY A 6 -69.23 -31.46 31.94
N ALA A 7 -69.78 -30.70 32.89
CA ALA A 7 -69.34 -29.37 33.28
C ALA A 7 -68.48 -29.45 34.56
N LEU A 8 -67.35 -28.74 34.65
CA LEU A 8 -66.89 -27.99 35.84
C LEU A 8 -65.59 -27.18 35.57
N LEU A 9 -65.64 -25.87 35.91
CA LEU A 9 -64.66 -24.95 36.55
C LEU A 9 -63.13 -25.24 36.41
N LEU A 10 -62.17 -24.31 36.25
CA LEU A 10 -62.02 -22.90 36.64
C LEU A 10 -60.71 -22.32 36.00
N LEU A 11 -60.74 -21.03 35.60
CA LEU A 11 -59.63 -20.03 35.55
C LEU A 11 -58.18 -20.46 35.24
N LEU A 12 -57.61 -19.90 34.15
CA LEU A 12 -56.42 -19.02 34.24
C LEU A 12 -56.19 -18.26 32.92
N LEU A 13 -55.99 -16.95 33.08
CA LEU A 13 -55.64 -15.97 32.07
C LEU A 13 -54.32 -16.32 31.36
N LEU A 14 -54.26 -16.08 30.05
CA LEU A 14 -53.19 -15.28 29.40
C LEU A 14 -53.52 -15.14 27.91
N ALA A 15 -53.96 -13.94 27.54
CA ALA A 15 -54.06 -13.52 26.15
C ALA A 15 -52.66 -13.26 25.60
N VAL A 16 -52.24 -14.03 24.61
CA VAL A 16 -51.06 -13.72 23.79
C VAL A 16 -51.55 -12.89 22.61
N TRP A 17 -51.28 -11.59 22.69
CA TRP A 17 -51.49 -10.63 21.62
C TRP A 17 -50.25 -10.66 20.71
N ILE A 18 -50.39 -11.12 19.47
CA ILE A 18 -49.32 -11.12 18.48
C ILE A 18 -49.30 -9.74 17.81
N GLY A 19 -48.49 -8.83 18.35
CA GLY A 19 -48.09 -7.58 17.72
C GLY A 19 -46.86 -7.78 16.82
N SER A 20 -46.87 -7.15 15.65
CA SER A 20 -45.80 -7.12 14.66
C SER A 20 -44.46 -6.62 15.26
N PRO A 21 -43.29 -7.10 14.78
CA PRO A 21 -42.02 -6.65 15.32
C PRO A 21 -41.73 -5.21 14.84
N LYS A 22 -41.78 -4.26 15.76
CA LYS A 22 -41.04 -3.00 15.63
C LYS A 22 -39.56 -3.36 15.68
N VAL A 23 -38.84 -3.02 14.63
CA VAL A 23 -37.37 -2.95 14.64
C VAL A 23 -37.00 -1.78 15.55
N GLU A 24 -36.76 -2.05 16.82
CA GLU A 24 -36.08 -1.11 17.70
C GLU A 24 -34.62 -1.05 17.24
N SER A 25 -34.23 0.09 16.71
CA SER A 25 -32.83 0.43 16.49
C SER A 25 -32.13 0.39 17.85
N LEU A 26 -31.32 -0.65 18.08
CA LEU A 26 -30.28 -0.58 19.10
C LEU A 26 -29.28 0.48 18.62
N ALA A 27 -29.52 1.73 19.03
CA ALA A 27 -28.50 2.75 19.02
C ALA A 27 -27.43 2.26 20.00
N LEU A 28 -26.36 1.65 19.48
CA LEU A 28 -25.11 1.51 20.21
C LEU A 28 -24.62 2.95 20.44
N GLN A 29 -24.96 3.52 21.59
CA GLN A 29 -24.29 4.68 22.12
C GLN A 29 -22.85 4.26 22.36
N VAL A 30 -21.95 4.62 21.44
CA VAL A 30 -20.51 4.53 21.65
C VAL A 30 -20.14 5.67 22.60
N GLU A 31 -20.42 5.47 23.89
CA GLU A 31 -19.71 6.15 24.97
C GLU A 31 -18.43 5.35 25.25
N ASP A 32 -17.40 5.52 24.43
CA ASP A 32 -16.16 4.73 24.53
C ASP A 32 -14.91 5.58 24.80
N ASP A 33 -15.09 6.75 25.41
CA ASP A 33 -14.01 7.54 26.00
C ASP A 33 -13.78 7.22 27.50
N ALA A 34 -14.56 6.29 28.06
CA ALA A 34 -14.50 5.92 29.48
C ALA A 34 -13.91 4.53 29.77
N ILE A 35 -13.71 3.66 28.75
CA ILE A 35 -13.28 2.27 28.95
C ILE A 35 -11.74 2.09 28.88
N PHE A 36 -10.97 3.10 28.45
CA PHE A 36 -9.49 3.07 28.44
C PHE A 36 -8.81 3.87 29.57
N ARG A 37 -9.52 4.18 30.66
CA ARG A 37 -8.82 4.49 31.91
C ARG A 37 -8.41 3.18 32.56
N SER A 38 -7.19 2.73 32.24
CA SER A 38 -6.54 1.67 33.01
C SER A 38 -6.54 2.08 34.49
N SER A 39 -7.28 1.33 35.29
CA SER A 39 -7.04 1.24 36.73
C SER A 39 -5.61 0.72 36.92
N ASP A 40 -4.73 1.53 37.51
CA ASP A 40 -3.33 1.27 37.89
C ASP A 40 -2.70 -0.03 37.38
N GLY A 41 -1.80 0.05 36.39
CA GLY A 41 -0.99 -1.09 35.97
C GLY A 41 -0.12 -0.86 34.75
N PHE A 42 1.19 -0.69 34.96
CA PHE A 42 2.30 -0.80 34.00
C PHE A 42 1.94 -0.76 32.50
N SER A 43 1.93 0.42 31.88
CA SER A 43 2.09 0.52 30.42
C SER A 43 3.58 0.54 30.08
N CYS A 44 4.05 -0.34 29.20
CA CYS A 44 5.39 -0.20 28.63
C CYS A 44 5.49 1.18 27.95
N PRO A 45 6.49 2.01 28.28
CA PRO A 45 6.65 3.31 27.64
C PRO A 45 6.90 3.13 26.14
N SER A 46 6.42 4.09 25.35
CA SER A 46 6.78 4.16 23.93
C SER A 46 8.30 4.21 23.80
N PRO A 47 8.94 3.38 22.94
CA PRO A 47 10.40 3.39 22.79
C PRO A 47 10.94 4.78 22.38
N ASP A 48 10.19 5.50 21.55
CA ASP A 48 10.43 6.90 21.19
C ASP A 48 9.09 7.69 21.23
N PRO A 49 8.92 8.69 22.11
CA PRO A 49 7.68 9.45 22.20
C PRO A 49 7.42 10.37 20.98
N LEU A 50 8.43 10.63 20.14
CA LEU A 50 8.26 11.45 18.94
C LEU A 50 7.66 10.66 17.77
N LEU A 51 7.71 9.34 17.82
CA LEU A 51 7.23 8.46 16.75
C LEU A 51 5.78 8.01 16.95
N TYR A 52 5.08 7.82 15.83
CA TYR A 52 3.73 7.27 15.81
C TYR A 52 3.73 5.78 15.51
N TYR A 53 3.57 4.94 16.55
CA TYR A 53 3.61 3.48 16.42
C TYR A 53 2.33 2.82 15.89
N ARG A 54 1.35 3.60 15.41
CA ARG A 54 0.14 3.07 14.75
C ARG A 54 -0.04 3.62 13.32
N PRO A 55 1.03 3.66 12.50
CA PRO A 55 0.99 4.34 11.21
C PRO A 55 -0.03 3.70 10.28
N VAL A 56 -0.57 4.52 9.39
CA VAL A 56 -1.52 4.12 8.36
C VAL A 56 -0.94 4.52 7.01
N ILE A 57 -0.95 3.64 6.02
CA ILE A 57 -0.47 3.92 4.67
C ILE A 57 -1.65 3.97 3.72
N GLY A 58 -1.69 5.01 2.90
CA GLY A 58 -2.59 5.09 1.76
C GLY A 58 -2.02 4.30 0.58
N ILE A 59 -2.79 3.38 0.00
CA ILE A 59 -2.41 2.71 -1.25
C ILE A 59 -3.36 3.19 -2.34
N LEU A 60 -2.82 3.82 -3.40
CA LEU A 60 -3.63 4.22 -4.56
C LEU A 60 -4.07 2.98 -5.34
N THR A 61 -5.38 2.84 -5.55
CA THR A 61 -5.93 1.75 -6.38
C THR A 61 -5.57 1.94 -7.85
N HIS A 62 -5.34 0.84 -8.57
CA HIS A 62 -5.10 0.86 -10.01
C HIS A 62 -6.40 0.62 -10.81
N PRO A 63 -6.64 1.27 -11.96
CA PRO A 63 -7.82 1.02 -12.79
C PRO A 63 -7.95 -0.43 -13.26
N GLY A 64 -9.19 -0.92 -13.31
CA GLY A 64 -9.55 -2.30 -13.66
C GLY A 64 -9.54 -3.24 -12.47
N ASP A 65 -9.80 -4.52 -12.73
CA ASP A 65 -9.86 -5.58 -11.70
C ASP A 65 -8.51 -6.25 -11.40
N GLY A 66 -7.44 -5.81 -12.08
CA GLY A 66 -6.09 -6.37 -11.95
C GLY A 66 -5.89 -7.72 -12.64
N VAL A 67 -6.94 -8.30 -13.25
CA VAL A 67 -6.91 -9.65 -13.82
C VAL A 67 -7.65 -9.75 -15.16
N ASN A 68 -7.59 -8.68 -15.96
CA ASN A 68 -8.11 -8.61 -17.32
C ASN A 68 -9.61 -8.94 -17.43
N GLY A 69 -10.42 -8.46 -16.49
CA GLY A 69 -11.88 -8.63 -16.51
C GLY A 69 -12.39 -9.97 -15.97
N ARG A 70 -11.49 -10.84 -15.48
CA ARG A 70 -11.88 -12.16 -14.92
C ARG A 70 -12.72 -12.05 -13.64
N LEU A 71 -12.55 -10.98 -12.86
CA LEU A 71 -13.25 -10.78 -11.59
C LEU A 71 -14.27 -9.65 -11.65
N SER A 72 -14.01 -8.60 -12.45
CA SER A 72 -15.00 -7.54 -12.68
C SER A 72 -14.81 -6.89 -14.05
N ASN A 73 -15.93 -6.68 -14.75
CA ASN A 73 -15.98 -5.94 -16.01
C ASN A 73 -16.52 -4.51 -15.83
N ALA A 74 -16.68 -4.05 -14.59
CA ALA A 74 -17.16 -2.69 -14.33
C ALA A 74 -16.11 -1.67 -14.80
N THR A 75 -16.52 -0.67 -15.57
CA THR A 75 -15.62 0.35 -16.13
C THR A 75 -15.04 1.29 -15.08
N ASN A 76 -15.69 1.37 -13.91
CA ASN A 76 -15.22 2.10 -12.75
C ASN A 76 -14.50 1.21 -11.72
N ALA A 77 -14.28 -0.08 -12.03
CA ALA A 77 -13.54 -0.97 -11.15
C ALA A 77 -12.11 -0.48 -10.96
N SER A 78 -11.62 -0.64 -9.74
CA SER A 78 -10.21 -0.44 -9.40
C SER A 78 -9.73 -1.56 -8.48
N ASN A 79 -8.42 -1.71 -8.35
CA ASN A 79 -7.84 -2.82 -7.60
C ASN A 79 -6.59 -2.44 -6.80
N ILE A 80 -6.30 -3.25 -5.79
CA ILE A 80 -5.01 -3.29 -5.10
C ILE A 80 -4.57 -4.77 -5.02
N PRO A 81 -3.39 -5.14 -5.54
CA PRO A 81 -2.82 -6.46 -5.31
C PRO A 81 -2.70 -6.74 -3.80
N ALA A 82 -3.17 -7.89 -3.33
CA ALA A 82 -3.14 -8.21 -1.90
C ALA A 82 -1.71 -8.30 -1.35
N SER A 83 -0.72 -8.60 -2.20
CA SER A 83 0.71 -8.55 -1.86
C SER A 83 1.17 -7.17 -1.39
N CYS A 84 0.67 -6.08 -1.98
CA CYS A 84 0.97 -4.71 -1.53
C CYS A 84 0.41 -4.42 -0.13
N VAL A 85 -0.80 -4.91 0.17
CA VAL A 85 -1.40 -4.76 1.50
C VAL A 85 -0.57 -5.52 2.54
N ARG A 86 -0.26 -6.80 2.26
CA ARG A 86 0.57 -7.64 3.16
C ARG A 86 1.97 -7.08 3.38
N PHE A 87 2.56 -6.49 2.34
CA PHE A 87 3.85 -5.81 2.43
C PHE A 87 3.82 -4.64 3.40
N VAL A 88 2.78 -3.82 3.38
CA VAL A 88 2.62 -2.72 4.35
C VAL A 88 2.38 -3.26 5.76
N GLU A 89 1.51 -4.27 5.89
CA GLU A 89 1.16 -4.85 7.20
C GLU A 89 2.34 -5.58 7.86
N SER A 90 3.20 -6.24 7.08
CA SER A 90 4.40 -6.90 7.61
C SER A 90 5.42 -5.93 8.19
N GLY A 91 5.39 -4.66 7.78
CA GLY A 91 6.17 -3.57 8.39
C GLY A 91 5.53 -2.99 9.66
N GLY A 92 4.30 -3.42 9.99
CA GLY A 92 3.54 -3.00 11.17
C GLY A 92 2.72 -1.73 10.98
N ALA A 93 2.13 -1.53 9.79
CA ALA A 93 1.20 -0.45 9.50
C ALA A 93 -0.18 -0.97 9.08
N ARG A 94 -1.19 -0.11 9.17
CA ARG A 94 -2.53 -0.36 8.62
C ARG A 94 -2.65 0.25 7.23
N VAL A 95 -3.65 -0.16 6.45
CA VAL A 95 -3.87 0.33 5.09
C VAL A 95 -5.22 1.02 4.94
N ILE A 96 -5.24 2.15 4.24
CA ILE A 96 -6.44 2.75 3.65
C ILE A 96 -6.32 2.67 2.11
N PRO A 97 -7.29 2.07 1.39
CA PRO A 97 -7.36 2.19 -0.05
C PRO A 97 -7.77 3.61 -0.45
N ILE A 98 -6.91 4.26 -1.24
CA ILE A 98 -7.22 5.53 -1.90
C ILE A 98 -7.78 5.17 -3.27
N ILE A 99 -9.11 5.24 -3.43
CA ILE A 99 -9.77 4.81 -4.66
C ILE A 99 -9.62 5.94 -5.69
N TYR A 100 -8.98 5.65 -6.81
CA TYR A 100 -8.50 6.69 -7.73
C TYR A 100 -9.62 7.52 -8.39
N ASN A 101 -10.84 6.99 -8.43
CA ASN A 101 -12.00 7.63 -9.06
C ASN A 101 -13.06 8.10 -8.04
N GLU A 102 -12.71 8.16 -6.75
CA GLU A 102 -13.51 8.87 -5.76
C GLU A 102 -13.49 10.39 -6.00
N PRO A 103 -14.48 11.13 -5.45
CA PRO A 103 -14.42 12.58 -5.38
C PRO A 103 -13.11 13.08 -4.76
N GLU A 104 -12.57 14.17 -5.30
CA GLU A 104 -11.27 14.72 -4.90
C GLU A 104 -11.21 15.06 -3.40
N ASP A 105 -12.29 15.62 -2.85
CA ASP A 105 -12.42 15.96 -1.43
C ASP A 105 -12.31 14.73 -0.53
N LEU A 106 -12.86 13.59 -0.96
CA LEU A 106 -12.73 12.32 -0.25
C LEU A 106 -11.31 11.75 -0.34
N ILE A 107 -10.65 11.87 -1.50
CA ILE A 107 -9.24 11.48 -1.64
C ILE A 107 -8.36 12.33 -0.70
N ILE A 108 -8.57 13.65 -0.67
CA ILE A 108 -7.85 14.56 0.24
C ILE A 108 -8.14 14.22 1.71
N GLN A 109 -9.39 13.91 2.04
CA GLN A 109 -9.76 13.46 3.39
C GLN A 109 -8.99 12.21 3.79
N LYS A 110 -8.94 11.18 2.93
CA LYS A 110 -8.15 9.96 3.17
C LYS A 110 -6.66 10.25 3.31
N LEU A 111 -6.09 11.14 2.49
CA LEU A 111 -4.69 11.55 2.59
C LEU A 111 -4.34 12.25 3.92
N ASN A 112 -5.32 12.83 4.60
CA ASN A 112 -5.14 13.39 5.94
C ASN A 112 -5.25 12.34 7.07
N LEU A 113 -5.75 11.14 6.77
CA LEU A 113 -5.85 10.02 7.71
C LEU A 113 -4.63 9.08 7.65
N VAL A 114 -3.70 9.28 6.73
CA VAL A 114 -2.52 8.43 6.53
C VAL A 114 -1.23 9.13 6.89
N ASN A 115 -0.17 8.34 7.02
CA ASN A 115 1.18 8.74 7.43
C ASN A 115 2.21 8.54 6.30
N GLY A 116 1.74 8.21 5.11
CA GLY A 116 2.56 7.92 3.94
C GLY A 116 1.72 7.28 2.83
N VAL A 117 2.28 7.22 1.63
CA VAL A 117 1.59 6.72 0.43
C VAL A 117 2.43 5.67 -0.30
N LEU A 118 1.76 4.65 -0.81
CA LEU A 118 2.31 3.67 -1.75
C LEU A 118 1.65 3.85 -3.13
N LEU A 119 2.48 4.07 -4.15
CA LEU A 119 2.10 3.98 -5.56
C LEU A 119 2.54 2.63 -6.11
N THR A 120 1.59 1.80 -6.51
CA THR A 120 1.84 0.41 -6.94
C THR A 120 2.32 0.32 -8.39
N GLY A 121 2.71 -0.88 -8.81
CA GLY A 121 2.86 -1.22 -10.22
C GLY A 121 1.51 -1.21 -10.96
N GLY A 122 1.57 -1.30 -12.30
CA GLY A 122 0.39 -1.27 -13.16
C GLY A 122 0.73 -0.88 -14.60
N TRP A 123 -0.25 -0.40 -15.35
CA TRP A 123 -0.10 -0.03 -16.77
C TRP A 123 -0.56 1.39 -17.15
N ALA A 124 -1.40 2.03 -16.34
CA ALA A 124 -2.07 3.28 -16.69
C ALA A 124 -1.15 4.50 -16.52
N LYS A 125 -0.78 5.12 -17.64
CA LYS A 125 0.10 6.32 -17.70
C LYS A 125 -0.62 7.59 -18.16
N THR A 126 -1.94 7.54 -18.33
CA THR A 126 -2.75 8.66 -18.82
C THR A 126 -4.14 8.64 -18.18
N GLY A 127 -4.89 9.72 -18.38
CA GLY A 127 -6.27 9.86 -17.89
C GLY A 127 -6.37 10.08 -16.37
N LEU A 128 -7.56 9.84 -15.82
CA LEU A 128 -7.89 10.20 -14.43
C LEU A 128 -6.91 9.63 -13.40
N TYR A 129 -6.46 8.38 -13.56
CA TYR A 129 -5.49 7.77 -12.65
C TYR A 129 -4.15 8.52 -12.64
N TYR A 130 -3.65 8.91 -13.81
CA TYR A 130 -2.43 9.70 -13.92
C TYR A 130 -2.58 11.06 -13.23
N ASP A 131 -3.70 11.75 -13.45
CA ASP A 131 -3.96 13.06 -12.85
C ASP A 131 -4.07 12.98 -11.32
N VAL A 132 -4.73 11.95 -10.80
CA VAL A 132 -4.86 11.70 -9.36
C VAL A 132 -3.53 11.29 -8.73
N ALA A 133 -2.75 10.42 -9.37
CA ALA A 133 -1.42 10.05 -8.91
C ALA A 133 -0.47 11.27 -8.86
N LYS A 134 -0.54 12.14 -9.87
CA LYS A 134 0.21 13.40 -9.91
C LYS A 134 -0.19 14.32 -8.75
N LYS A 135 -1.49 14.48 -8.52
CA LYS A 135 -2.00 15.30 -7.41
C LYS A 135 -1.62 14.77 -6.03
N ILE A 136 -1.64 13.45 -5.86
CA ILE A 136 -1.15 12.80 -4.63
C ILE A 136 0.34 13.11 -4.43
N PHE A 137 1.16 13.00 -5.49
CA PHE A 137 2.58 13.33 -5.41
C PHE A 137 2.81 14.80 -5.04
N GLU A 138 2.06 15.73 -5.63
CA GLU A 138 2.12 17.16 -5.28
C GLU A 138 1.73 17.41 -3.80
N ILE A 139 0.71 16.72 -3.28
CA ILE A 139 0.32 16.79 -1.87
C ILE A 139 1.42 16.24 -0.96
N VAL A 140 2.07 15.14 -1.36
CA VAL A 140 3.21 14.57 -0.61
C VAL A 140 4.33 15.59 -0.50
N LEU A 141 4.72 16.24 -1.60
CA LEU A 141 5.75 17.28 -1.56
C LEU A 141 5.33 18.45 -0.67
N ALA A 142 4.10 18.94 -0.83
CA ALA A 142 3.58 20.05 -0.02
C ALA A 142 3.55 19.74 1.49
N LYS A 143 3.20 18.51 1.89
CA LYS A 143 3.26 18.08 3.30
C LYS A 143 4.70 18.13 3.83
N ASN A 144 5.67 17.66 3.05
CA ASN A 144 7.08 17.69 3.43
C ASN A 144 7.64 19.13 3.48
N ASP A 145 7.29 19.98 2.52
CA ASP A 145 7.66 21.40 2.52
C ASP A 145 7.07 22.15 3.73
N ALA A 146 5.91 21.72 4.23
CA ALA A 146 5.30 22.23 5.45
C ALA A 146 5.91 21.64 6.75
N GLY A 147 6.92 20.76 6.64
CA GLY A 147 7.64 20.18 7.77
C GLY A 147 7.08 18.84 8.28
N ASP A 148 6.11 18.21 7.61
CA ASP A 148 5.66 16.86 7.94
C ASP A 148 6.54 15.81 7.24
N HIS A 149 7.14 14.88 7.98
CA HIS A 149 7.92 13.77 7.38
C HIS A 149 6.96 12.73 6.77
N PHE A 150 6.53 12.97 5.53
CA PHE A 150 5.46 12.21 4.87
C PHE A 150 6.02 11.36 3.72
N PRO A 151 6.35 10.08 3.96
CA PRO A 151 7.00 9.24 2.96
C PRO A 151 6.09 8.81 1.81
N LEU A 152 6.70 8.66 0.63
CA LEU A 152 6.11 7.98 -0.52
C LEU A 152 7.02 6.86 -1.01
N LEU A 153 6.46 5.67 -1.18
CA LEU A 153 7.11 4.54 -1.82
C LEU A 153 6.45 4.29 -3.18
N ALA A 154 7.25 4.26 -4.24
CA ALA A 154 6.81 4.05 -5.61
C ALA A 154 7.38 2.73 -6.16
N VAL A 155 6.54 1.88 -6.73
CA VAL A 155 6.92 0.56 -7.26
C VAL A 155 6.58 0.46 -8.74
N CYS A 156 7.52 0.03 -9.57
CA CYS A 156 7.36 -0.23 -10.99
C CYS A 156 6.72 0.97 -11.71
N LEU A 157 5.45 0.88 -12.13
CA LEU A 157 4.69 2.01 -12.69
C LEU A 157 4.76 3.26 -11.82
N GLY A 158 4.71 3.13 -10.49
CA GLY A 158 4.86 4.27 -9.59
C GLY A 158 6.16 5.04 -9.85
N PHE A 159 7.28 4.36 -10.06
CA PHE A 159 8.57 5.00 -10.34
C PHE A 159 8.57 5.67 -11.73
N GLU A 160 7.96 5.03 -12.72
CA GLU A 160 7.78 5.59 -14.06
C GLU A 160 6.96 6.89 -14.01
N LEU A 161 5.87 6.89 -13.25
CA LEU A 161 5.02 8.08 -13.06
C LEU A 161 5.75 9.21 -12.36
N LEU A 162 6.48 8.94 -11.27
CA LEU A 162 7.30 9.97 -10.62
C LEU A 162 8.31 10.57 -11.61
N SER A 163 8.94 9.72 -12.42
CA SER A 163 9.88 10.17 -13.44
C SER A 163 9.21 11.10 -14.45
N MET A 164 8.00 10.77 -14.92
CA MET A 164 7.21 11.61 -15.82
C MET A 164 6.80 12.94 -15.16
N PHE A 165 6.35 12.92 -13.90
CA PHE A 165 5.90 14.12 -13.19
C PHE A 165 7.05 15.10 -12.96
N ILE A 166 8.19 14.61 -12.46
CA ILE A 166 9.35 15.43 -12.11
C ILE A 166 10.01 16.00 -13.37
N SER A 167 10.16 15.18 -14.42
CA SER A 167 10.74 15.63 -15.69
C SER A 167 9.81 16.47 -16.56
N GLN A 168 8.51 16.49 -16.24
CA GLN A 168 7.45 17.05 -17.08
C GLN A 168 7.46 16.49 -18.51
N ASN A 169 7.86 15.22 -18.65
CA ASN A 169 8.03 14.56 -19.94
C ASN A 169 7.41 13.16 -19.90
N ASN A 170 6.34 12.96 -20.66
CA ASN A 170 5.64 11.67 -20.74
C ASN A 170 6.45 10.59 -21.49
N ASP A 171 7.48 10.99 -22.24
CA ASP A 171 8.36 10.10 -23.00
C ASP A 171 9.73 9.94 -22.32
N ILE A 172 9.83 10.24 -21.01
CA ILE A 172 11.10 10.11 -20.28
C ILE A 172 11.52 8.65 -20.10
N CYS A 173 10.57 7.73 -19.99
CA CYS A 173 10.85 6.31 -19.81
C CYS A 173 11.21 5.63 -21.15
N GLU A 174 12.21 4.76 -21.09
CA GLU A 174 12.75 3.99 -22.20
C GLU A 174 12.28 2.55 -22.10
N ARG A 175 12.28 1.83 -23.23
CA ARG A 175 11.87 0.44 -23.28
C ARG A 175 13.03 -0.47 -22.82
N PHE A 176 12.74 -1.41 -21.93
CA PHE A 176 13.67 -2.44 -21.46
C PHE A 176 13.03 -3.83 -21.53
N TYR A 177 13.86 -4.85 -21.59
CA TYR A 177 13.42 -6.26 -21.58
C TYR A 177 13.55 -6.84 -20.17
N GLY A 178 12.72 -6.33 -19.25
CA GLY A 178 12.71 -6.64 -17.81
C GLY A 178 11.50 -7.43 -17.32
N GLU A 179 10.76 -8.08 -18.22
CA GLU A 179 9.52 -8.78 -17.89
C GLU A 179 9.77 -10.09 -17.14
N ILE A 180 8.94 -10.35 -16.12
CA ILE A 180 8.78 -11.59 -15.35
C ILE A 180 10.10 -12.34 -15.09
N ARG A 181 10.98 -11.77 -14.26
CA ARG A 181 12.24 -12.43 -13.88
C ARG A 181 12.78 -11.95 -12.54
N ALA A 182 13.43 -12.85 -11.81
CA ALA A 182 14.30 -12.46 -10.71
C ALA A 182 15.63 -11.89 -11.25
N SER A 183 16.19 -10.87 -10.59
CA SER A 183 17.47 -10.25 -10.95
C SER A 183 18.31 -9.87 -9.73
N THR A 184 19.58 -9.59 -9.98
CA THR A 184 20.47 -8.92 -9.03
C THR A 184 20.24 -7.40 -9.05
N LEU A 185 20.74 -6.71 -8.03
CA LEU A 185 20.81 -5.24 -7.94
C LEU A 185 22.28 -4.83 -7.89
N GLN A 186 22.73 -4.04 -8.87
CA GLN A 186 24.08 -3.50 -8.90
C GLN A 186 24.10 -2.17 -8.15
N PHE A 187 24.85 -2.10 -7.06
CA PHE A 187 24.90 -0.89 -6.21
C PHE A 187 25.75 0.20 -6.88
N SER A 188 25.16 1.38 -7.06
CA SER A 188 25.82 2.57 -7.59
C SER A 188 26.43 3.46 -6.50
N ILE A 189 26.36 3.01 -5.24
CA ILE A 189 26.82 3.73 -4.05
C ILE A 189 27.94 2.96 -3.35
N SER A 190 28.89 3.68 -2.76
CA SER A 190 29.94 3.10 -1.91
C SER A 190 29.54 2.98 -0.44
N GLU A 191 28.59 3.81 0.00
CA GLU A 191 28.12 3.87 1.38
C GLU A 191 26.59 3.83 1.43
N THR A 192 26.06 3.08 2.40
CA THR A 192 24.62 2.90 2.58
C THR A 192 24.01 3.89 3.56
N ASN A 193 24.81 4.62 4.35
CA ASN A 193 24.32 5.57 5.35
C ASN A 193 23.39 6.63 4.71
N GLY A 194 22.27 6.90 5.36
CA GLY A 194 21.24 7.83 4.86
C GLY A 194 20.43 7.30 3.68
N THR A 195 20.58 6.02 3.32
CA THR A 195 19.77 5.35 2.30
C THR A 195 18.94 4.23 2.92
N LEU A 196 17.93 3.70 2.20
CA LEU A 196 17.21 2.51 2.68
C LEU A 196 18.13 1.33 3.04
N PHE A 197 19.27 1.21 2.34
CA PHE A 197 20.16 0.08 2.45
C PHE A 197 20.96 0.10 3.75
N GLU A 198 20.93 1.20 4.51
CA GLU A 198 21.45 1.24 5.88
C GLU A 198 20.74 0.22 6.78
N ARG A 199 19.48 -0.11 6.48
CA ARG A 199 18.72 -1.11 7.23
C ARG A 199 19.10 -2.56 6.89
N PHE A 200 19.74 -2.78 5.75
CA PHE A 200 19.98 -4.12 5.25
C PHE A 200 21.26 -4.69 5.86
N PRO A 201 21.24 -5.94 6.35
CA PRO A 201 22.44 -6.63 6.81
C PRO A 201 23.52 -6.68 5.70
N PRO A 202 24.81 -6.50 6.02
CA PRO A 202 25.88 -6.51 5.01
C PRO A 202 25.96 -7.81 4.18
N ASP A 203 25.62 -8.96 4.78
CA ASP A 203 25.54 -10.23 4.06
C ASP A 203 24.43 -10.19 2.99
N LEU A 204 23.27 -9.62 3.33
CA LEU A 204 22.14 -9.52 2.41
C LEU A 204 22.44 -8.56 1.26
N LEU A 205 23.09 -7.42 1.52
CA LEU A 205 23.57 -6.51 0.47
C LEU A 205 24.51 -7.21 -0.51
N THR A 206 25.43 -8.02 0.03
CA THR A 206 26.33 -8.83 -0.80
C THR A 206 25.57 -9.84 -1.65
N LYS A 207 24.57 -10.52 -1.09
CA LYS A 207 23.73 -11.46 -1.85
C LYS A 207 22.89 -10.74 -2.90
N MET A 208 22.30 -9.59 -2.61
CA MET A 208 21.50 -8.82 -3.58
C MET A 208 22.30 -8.43 -4.84
N SER A 209 23.61 -8.25 -4.73
CA SER A 209 24.49 -7.98 -5.88
C SER A 209 24.89 -9.22 -6.71
N LYS A 210 24.71 -10.43 -6.16
CA LYS A 210 25.21 -11.69 -6.74
C LYS A 210 24.13 -12.71 -7.04
N GLU A 211 23.00 -12.63 -6.36
CA GLU A 211 21.88 -13.57 -6.41
C GLU A 211 20.61 -12.86 -6.88
N CYS A 212 19.78 -13.60 -7.62
CA CYS A 212 18.53 -13.08 -8.16
C CYS A 212 17.47 -12.98 -7.07
N LEU A 213 17.47 -11.87 -6.32
CA LEU A 213 16.59 -11.64 -5.15
C LEU A 213 15.54 -10.54 -5.37
N ALA A 214 15.59 -9.81 -6.50
CA ALA A 214 14.65 -8.75 -6.82
C ALA A 214 13.74 -9.17 -7.99
N MET A 215 12.43 -9.17 -7.80
CA MET A 215 11.47 -9.49 -8.85
C MET A 215 11.27 -8.30 -9.81
N GLN A 216 11.60 -8.49 -11.08
CA GLN A 216 11.38 -7.53 -12.16
C GLN A 216 10.13 -7.91 -12.94
N ASN A 217 9.30 -6.91 -13.27
CA ASN A 217 8.16 -7.10 -14.16
C ASN A 217 7.75 -5.79 -14.83
N HIS A 218 8.56 -5.32 -15.77
CA HIS A 218 8.33 -4.05 -16.45
C HIS A 218 8.82 -4.08 -17.90
N LEU A 219 8.17 -3.24 -18.71
CA LEU A 219 8.53 -2.98 -20.11
C LEU A 219 9.23 -1.64 -20.30
N PHE A 220 9.12 -0.77 -19.31
CA PHE A 220 9.64 0.58 -19.33
C PHE A 220 10.38 0.88 -18.03
N GLY A 221 11.36 1.77 -18.13
CA GLY A 221 12.13 2.24 -17.00
C GLY A 221 12.90 3.48 -17.40
N ILE A 222 13.90 3.86 -16.62
CA ILE A 222 14.76 5.01 -16.94
C ILE A 222 16.22 4.60 -16.85
N SER A 223 17.00 4.88 -17.90
CA SER A 223 18.45 4.63 -17.86
C SER A 223 19.16 5.62 -16.92
N PRO A 224 20.31 5.24 -16.34
CA PRO A 224 21.16 6.17 -15.60
C PRO A 224 21.49 7.43 -16.40
N LYS A 225 21.77 7.27 -17.69
CA LYS A 225 22.07 8.38 -18.61
C LYS A 225 20.90 9.36 -18.70
N ARG A 226 19.70 8.86 -18.99
CA ARG A 226 18.52 9.72 -19.20
C ARG A 226 18.08 10.44 -17.93
N LEU A 227 18.25 9.81 -16.76
CA LEU A 227 18.05 10.50 -15.47
C LEU A 227 19.08 11.62 -15.26
N GLN A 228 20.37 11.34 -15.50
CA GLN A 228 21.44 12.31 -15.28
C GLN A 228 21.36 13.51 -16.24
N GLU A 229 21.00 13.28 -17.51
CA GLU A 229 20.85 14.33 -18.53
C GLU A 229 19.62 15.23 -18.28
N ASN A 230 18.65 14.77 -17.49
CA ASN A 230 17.50 15.57 -17.08
C ASN A 230 17.79 16.28 -15.74
N SER A 231 17.92 17.61 -15.77
CA SER A 231 18.29 18.39 -14.57
C SER A 231 17.26 18.29 -13.42
N ALA A 232 15.96 18.16 -13.72
CA ALA A 232 14.93 18.02 -12.70
C ALA A 232 15.05 16.68 -11.98
N LEU A 233 15.22 15.59 -12.74
CA LEU A 233 15.38 14.25 -12.15
C LEU A 233 16.72 14.08 -11.42
N SER A 234 17.83 14.53 -12.01
CA SER A 234 19.14 14.43 -11.36
C SER A 234 19.28 15.29 -10.10
N SER A 235 18.53 16.39 -10.01
CA SER A 235 18.44 17.20 -8.78
C SER A 235 17.50 16.60 -7.74
N PHE A 236 16.52 15.79 -8.15
CA PHE A 236 15.57 15.16 -7.25
C PHE A 236 16.07 13.84 -6.70
N PHE A 237 16.59 12.95 -7.56
CA PHE A 237 16.93 11.57 -7.25
C PHE A 237 18.43 11.31 -7.19
N LYS A 238 18.82 10.58 -6.15
CA LYS A 238 20.06 9.80 -6.07
C LYS A 238 19.80 8.39 -6.59
N ILE A 239 20.62 7.95 -7.56
CA ILE A 239 20.60 6.56 -8.03
C ILE A 239 21.27 5.68 -6.97
N LEU A 240 20.59 4.63 -6.51
CA LEU A 240 21.13 3.70 -5.52
C LEU A 240 21.54 2.36 -6.14
N THR A 241 20.71 1.83 -7.04
CA THR A 241 21.02 0.59 -7.76
C THR A 241 20.60 0.66 -9.22
N THR A 242 21.30 -0.09 -10.07
CA THR A 242 20.91 -0.41 -11.44
C THR A 242 20.70 -1.90 -11.61
N THR A 243 20.05 -2.28 -12.70
CA THR A 243 19.90 -3.66 -13.14
C THR A 243 19.99 -3.68 -14.67
N ALA A 244 20.70 -4.66 -15.21
CA ALA A 244 20.76 -4.90 -16.65
C ALA A 244 19.55 -5.73 -17.11
N ASP A 245 18.95 -5.33 -18.23
CA ASP A 245 17.89 -6.11 -18.89
C ASP A 245 18.47 -7.34 -19.64
N THR A 246 17.64 -8.08 -20.39
CA THR A 246 18.13 -9.26 -21.14
C THR A 246 19.09 -8.93 -22.29
N ASN A 247 19.18 -7.66 -22.69
CA ASN A 247 20.08 -7.19 -23.74
C ASN A 247 21.35 -6.54 -23.17
N ASN A 248 21.58 -6.63 -21.85
CA ASN A 248 22.64 -5.95 -21.11
C ASN A 248 22.54 -4.42 -21.12
N GLU A 249 21.34 -3.86 -21.29
CA GLU A 249 21.11 -2.43 -21.12
C GLU A 249 20.71 -2.12 -19.67
N ASP A 250 21.42 -1.18 -19.04
CA ASP A 250 21.19 -0.82 -17.64
C ASP A 250 20.02 0.17 -17.49
N TYR A 251 19.10 -0.18 -16.60
CA TYR A 251 18.09 0.73 -16.07
C TYR A 251 18.29 0.95 -14.57
N ILE A 252 17.77 2.07 -14.06
CA ILE A 252 17.75 2.36 -12.63
C ILE A 252 16.75 1.42 -11.97
N SER A 253 17.22 0.61 -11.02
CA SER A 253 16.37 -0.31 -10.27
C SER A 253 15.92 0.26 -8.93
N THR A 254 16.73 1.15 -8.32
CA THR A 254 16.34 1.86 -7.08
C THR A 254 16.86 3.29 -7.11
N ALA A 255 15.98 4.25 -6.81
CA ALA A 255 16.30 5.66 -6.64
C ALA A 255 15.68 6.21 -5.36
N GLN A 256 16.37 7.15 -4.71
CA GLN A 256 15.89 7.81 -3.50
C GLN A 256 16.01 9.32 -3.66
N ALA A 257 15.01 10.08 -3.23
CA ALA A 257 15.07 11.52 -3.30
C ALA A 257 16.13 12.10 -2.33
N TYR A 258 16.74 13.23 -2.68
CA TYR A 258 17.71 13.90 -1.81
C TYR A 258 17.05 14.58 -0.61
N ASN A 259 15.94 15.28 -0.85
CA ASN A 259 15.35 16.22 0.13
C ASN A 259 13.97 15.80 0.63
N TYR A 260 13.44 14.67 0.14
CA TYR A 260 12.13 14.16 0.52
C TYR A 260 12.25 12.69 0.93
N PRO A 261 11.39 12.18 1.83
CA PRO A 261 11.30 10.75 2.15
C PRO A 261 10.59 9.96 1.03
N VAL A 262 11.04 10.15 -0.21
CA VAL A 262 10.53 9.50 -1.41
C VAL A 262 11.53 8.45 -1.86
N ILE A 263 11.05 7.22 -2.01
CA ILE A 263 11.83 6.11 -2.54
C ILE A 263 11.10 5.42 -3.69
N ALA A 264 11.84 5.06 -4.72
CA ALA A 264 11.29 4.47 -5.92
C ALA A 264 12.07 3.20 -6.31
N PHE A 265 11.33 2.14 -6.58
CA PHE A 265 11.83 0.86 -7.04
C PHE A 265 11.24 0.56 -8.41
N GLN A 266 12.08 0.15 -9.37
CA GLN A 266 11.58 -0.44 -10.61
C GLN A 266 11.12 -1.91 -10.40
N TRP A 267 11.69 -2.57 -9.39
CA TRP A 267 11.38 -3.95 -9.00
C TRP A 267 10.26 -4.00 -7.96
N HIS A 268 9.73 -5.21 -7.73
CA HIS A 268 8.57 -5.50 -6.89
C HIS A 268 8.97 -6.13 -5.54
N PRO A 269 9.27 -5.34 -4.49
CA PRO A 269 9.66 -5.87 -3.19
C PRO A 269 8.54 -6.68 -2.52
N GLU A 270 7.28 -6.47 -2.86
CA GLU A 270 6.12 -7.13 -2.27
C GLU A 270 5.96 -8.59 -2.71
N LYS A 271 6.47 -8.97 -3.89
CA LYS A 271 6.15 -10.25 -4.51
C LYS A 271 6.85 -11.44 -3.84
N ASN A 272 8.12 -11.29 -3.45
CA ASN A 272 8.93 -12.41 -2.94
C ASN A 272 8.28 -13.17 -1.77
N ALA A 273 7.55 -12.48 -0.89
CA ALA A 273 6.93 -13.09 0.29
C ALA A 273 5.43 -13.41 0.13
N PHE A 274 4.75 -12.83 -0.87
CA PHE A 274 3.28 -12.75 -0.86
C PHE A 274 2.60 -13.07 -2.18
N ASP A 275 3.33 -13.44 -3.23
CA ASP A 275 2.77 -13.71 -4.56
C ASP A 275 3.43 -14.92 -5.23
N TRP A 276 2.65 -15.97 -5.48
CA TRP A 276 3.08 -17.24 -6.08
C TRP A 276 2.59 -17.40 -7.53
N GLY A 277 2.07 -16.32 -8.14
CA GLY A 277 1.49 -16.36 -9.48
C GLY A 277 2.49 -16.62 -10.63
N SER A 278 3.79 -16.75 -10.35
CA SER A 278 4.83 -17.11 -11.32
C SER A 278 6.00 -17.83 -10.65
N ASN A 279 6.54 -18.85 -11.32
CA ASN A 279 7.74 -19.58 -10.85
C ASN A 279 9.03 -18.74 -10.92
N GLU A 280 9.00 -17.59 -11.59
CA GLU A 280 10.14 -16.68 -11.71
C GLU A 280 10.29 -15.75 -10.49
N ILE A 281 9.30 -15.71 -9.60
CA ILE A 281 9.34 -14.91 -8.38
C ILE A 281 10.29 -15.59 -7.38
N PRO A 282 11.29 -14.88 -6.83
CA PRO A 282 12.23 -15.49 -5.90
C PRO A 282 11.60 -15.64 -4.51
N HIS A 283 11.56 -16.87 -4.00
CA HIS A 283 10.97 -17.23 -2.70
C HIS A 283 12.00 -17.74 -1.68
N SER A 284 13.30 -17.54 -1.92
CA SER A 284 14.33 -17.92 -0.95
C SER A 284 14.18 -17.11 0.35
N GLU A 285 14.74 -17.62 1.45
CA GLU A 285 14.76 -16.89 2.72
C GLU A 285 15.39 -15.50 2.56
N ASP A 286 16.46 -15.38 1.76
CA ASP A 286 17.09 -14.10 1.47
C ASP A 286 16.17 -13.17 0.66
N ALA A 287 15.40 -13.69 -0.31
CA ALA A 287 14.43 -12.90 -1.05
C ALA A 287 13.31 -12.36 -0.12
N VAL A 288 12.87 -13.17 0.85
CA VAL A 288 11.92 -12.74 1.89
C VAL A 288 12.55 -11.71 2.83
N ARG A 289 13.84 -11.85 3.19
CA ARG A 289 14.58 -10.84 3.95
C ARG A 289 14.64 -9.50 3.19
N VAL A 290 14.76 -9.51 1.86
CA VAL A 290 14.70 -8.28 1.03
C VAL A 290 13.34 -7.60 1.18
N THR A 291 12.24 -8.34 1.02
CA THR A 291 10.88 -7.82 1.24
C THR A 291 10.73 -7.21 2.63
N GLN A 292 11.10 -7.95 3.67
CA GLN A 292 10.90 -7.52 5.04
C GLN A 292 11.72 -6.28 5.39
N ASN A 293 12.97 -6.18 4.94
CA ASN A 293 13.80 -5.00 5.19
C ASN A 293 13.25 -3.76 4.46
N THR A 294 12.73 -3.92 3.25
CA THR A 294 12.09 -2.84 2.50
C THR A 294 10.81 -2.35 3.18
N ALA A 295 9.92 -3.27 3.58
CA ALA A 295 8.69 -2.97 4.31
C ALA A 295 9.00 -2.24 5.61
N ASN A 296 9.93 -2.80 6.38
CA ASN A 296 10.37 -2.23 7.64
C ASN A 296 10.88 -0.79 7.45
N TYR A 297 11.75 -0.54 6.47
CA TYR A 297 12.27 0.80 6.15
C TYR A 297 11.13 1.78 5.86
N PHE A 298 10.23 1.44 4.95
CA PHE A 298 9.12 2.32 4.59
C PHE A 298 8.24 2.67 5.80
N ILE A 299 7.89 1.67 6.61
CA ILE A 299 7.07 1.92 7.80
C ILE A 299 7.85 2.68 8.88
N SER A 300 9.18 2.53 9.00
CA SER A 300 9.96 3.40 9.90
C SER A 300 9.94 4.86 9.47
N GLU A 301 9.92 5.16 8.17
CA GLU A 301 9.73 6.54 7.71
C GLU A 301 8.32 7.04 8.05
N ALA A 302 7.28 6.22 7.88
CA ALA A 302 5.90 6.62 8.16
C ALA A 302 5.65 6.92 9.65
N ARG A 303 6.37 6.24 10.56
CA ARG A 303 6.32 6.54 12.01
C ARG A 303 6.81 7.95 12.35
N LYS A 304 7.62 8.57 11.49
CA LYS A 304 8.15 9.93 11.69
C LYS A 304 7.16 11.03 11.28
N SER A 305 6.12 10.68 10.51
CA SER A 305 5.06 11.64 10.15
C SER A 305 4.42 12.21 11.42
N SER A 306 4.15 13.50 11.39
CA SER A 306 3.40 14.25 12.41
C SER A 306 1.89 14.07 12.30
N SER A 307 1.39 13.55 11.17
CA SER A 307 -0.04 13.31 10.95
C SER A 307 -0.61 12.35 12.01
N ARG A 308 -1.67 12.75 12.69
CA ARG A 308 -2.42 11.95 13.68
C ARG A 308 -3.89 11.96 13.27
N PRO A 309 -4.47 10.79 12.92
CA PRO A 309 -5.89 10.73 12.62
C PRO A 309 -6.69 10.93 13.92
N ASP A 310 -7.30 12.11 14.07
CA ASP A 310 -8.04 12.51 15.28
C ASP A 310 -9.50 12.02 15.30
N ASP A 311 -9.97 11.43 14.20
CA ASP A 311 -11.29 10.81 14.10
C ASP A 311 -11.15 9.27 13.96
N PRO A 312 -11.25 8.53 15.07
CA PRO A 312 -11.17 7.08 15.06
C PRO A 312 -12.27 6.41 14.23
N VAL A 313 -13.48 6.99 14.20
CA VAL A 313 -14.61 6.42 13.47
C VAL A 313 -14.35 6.51 11.97
N MET A 314 -13.94 7.69 11.50
CA MET A 314 -13.57 7.91 10.11
C MET A 314 -12.36 7.07 9.72
N LEU A 315 -11.35 6.94 10.58
CA LEU A 315 -10.22 6.07 10.31
C LEU A 315 -10.68 4.62 10.13
N LEU A 316 -11.43 4.08 11.09
CA LEU A 316 -11.86 2.68 11.10
C LEU A 316 -12.78 2.35 9.91
N SER A 317 -13.65 3.27 9.48
CA SER A 317 -14.53 3.05 8.33
C SER A 317 -13.79 2.97 6.99
N HIS A 318 -12.58 3.52 6.90
CA HIS A 318 -11.78 3.53 5.68
C HIS A 318 -10.66 2.48 5.64
N LEU A 319 -10.49 1.66 6.69
CA LEU A 319 -9.46 0.63 6.69
C LEU A 319 -9.74 -0.47 5.67
N ILE A 320 -8.65 -1.05 5.13
CA ILE A 320 -8.71 -2.20 4.22
C ILE A 320 -9.47 -3.40 4.81
N TYR A 321 -9.55 -3.50 6.14
CA TYR A 321 -10.27 -4.55 6.87
C TYR A 321 -11.78 -4.59 6.61
N ASN A 322 -12.36 -3.52 6.05
CA ASN A 322 -13.75 -3.49 5.61
C ASN A 322 -13.95 -4.11 4.22
N HIS A 323 -12.87 -4.54 3.57
CA HIS A 323 -12.87 -5.14 2.24
C HIS A 323 -12.36 -6.58 2.31
N LYS A 324 -12.76 -7.39 1.31
CA LYS A 324 -12.30 -8.77 1.19
C LYS A 324 -11.56 -8.93 -0.14
N PRO A 325 -10.37 -9.54 -0.14
CA PRO A 325 -9.71 -9.88 -1.39
C PRO A 325 -10.47 -11.02 -2.08
N ALA A 326 -10.37 -11.06 -3.41
CA ALA A 326 -10.81 -12.17 -4.23
C ALA A 326 -9.59 -12.94 -4.76
N TYR A 327 -9.71 -14.26 -4.84
CA TYR A 327 -8.70 -15.10 -5.48
C TYR A 327 -8.64 -14.78 -6.98
N ALA A 328 -7.46 -14.40 -7.44
CA ALA A 328 -7.18 -13.94 -8.79
C ALA A 328 -6.42 -14.98 -9.65
N GLY A 329 -5.69 -15.89 -9.00
CA GLY A 329 -4.94 -16.96 -9.66
C GLY A 329 -3.70 -16.44 -10.40
N GLU A 330 -3.66 -16.59 -11.72
CA GLU A 330 -2.48 -16.17 -12.50
C GLU A 330 -2.25 -14.65 -12.46
N GLY A 331 -1.01 -14.23 -12.23
CA GLY A 331 -0.57 -12.83 -12.19
C GLY A 331 -0.58 -12.20 -10.80
N TYR A 332 -1.64 -12.44 -10.03
CA TYR A 332 -1.75 -12.14 -8.60
C TYR A 332 -2.51 -13.29 -7.93
N ASP A 333 -2.01 -13.79 -6.79
CA ASP A 333 -2.77 -14.79 -6.03
C ASP A 333 -4.14 -14.24 -5.60
N GLU A 334 -4.14 -13.02 -5.06
CA GLU A 334 -5.32 -12.33 -4.54
C GLU A 334 -5.29 -10.84 -4.83
N VAL A 335 -6.48 -10.26 -5.01
CA VAL A 335 -6.67 -8.86 -5.35
C VAL A 335 -7.88 -8.29 -4.62
N TYR A 336 -7.76 -7.08 -4.07
CA TYR A 336 -8.91 -6.31 -3.60
C TYR A 336 -9.52 -5.57 -4.78
N ILE A 337 -10.84 -5.64 -4.94
CA ILE A 337 -11.58 -4.95 -5.99
C ILE A 337 -12.53 -3.93 -5.36
N PHE A 338 -12.57 -2.73 -5.94
CA PHE A 338 -13.42 -1.62 -5.53
C PHE A 338 -14.27 -1.17 -6.73
N THR A 339 -15.52 -0.80 -6.50
CA THR A 339 -16.52 -0.40 -7.52
C THR A 339 -17.44 0.66 -7.00
#